data_AF-A0A5C7J5W8-F1
#
_entry.id   AF-A0A5C7J5W8-F1
#
_cell.length_a   1.000
_cell.length_b   1.000
_cell.length_c   1.000
_cell.angle_alpha   90.00
_cell.angle_beta   90.00
_cell.angle_gamma   90.00
#
_symmetry.space_group_name_H-M   'P 1'
#
loop_
_entity.id
_entity.type
_entity.pdbx_description
1 polymer ?
#
loop_
_entity_poly.entity_id
_entity_poly.type
_entity_poly.pdbx_seq_one_letter_code
_entity_poly.pdbx_strand_id
1 'polypeptide(L)'
;MKVTAITVQARNPDRVNVSIDGSYRLSLTVAQLAELGLRADDVVGDMELQELEAASTYGKLYQRTLEYALMRPRSIREIKDYLYRKTQTKAIRSRTTGTVSLREGVDVQVTEHVLEELIKKGYVSDVKFADFWVRNRFVRKGVSVRKLRSELLAKGVSSSVIDETLAATERSDEDELAKVIAKKRARYSDDIKFMQYLARQGFSYDDIKSALQE
;
A
#
# COMPACT_ATOMS: atom_id res chain seq x y z
N MET A 1 1.19 9.70 -37.18
CA MET A 1 2.52 9.88 -36.54
C MET A 1 3.34 8.62 -36.78
N LYS A 2 4.67 8.68 -36.85
CA LYS A 2 5.51 7.49 -37.16
C LYS A 2 6.38 7.07 -35.97
N VAL A 3 6.41 5.78 -35.67
CA VAL A 3 7.36 5.23 -34.67
C VAL A 3 8.76 5.28 -35.25
N THR A 4 9.60 6.18 -34.74
CA THR A 4 10.94 6.40 -35.28
C THR A 4 12.01 5.57 -34.59
N ALA A 5 11.82 5.20 -33.32
CA ALA A 5 12.78 4.36 -32.61
C ALA A 5 12.14 3.61 -31.44
N ILE A 6 12.59 2.36 -31.24
CA ILE A 6 12.30 1.56 -30.04
C ILE A 6 13.65 1.14 -29.46
N THR A 7 13.98 1.61 -28.26
CA THR A 7 15.29 1.36 -27.63
C THR A 7 15.13 0.82 -26.21
N VAL A 8 15.98 -0.11 -25.79
CA VAL A 8 15.95 -0.68 -24.43
C VAL A 8 16.38 0.38 -23.40
N GLN A 9 15.75 0.40 -22.23
CA GLN A 9 16.11 1.34 -21.15
C GLN A 9 17.42 0.95 -20.45
N ALA A 10 18.29 1.93 -20.21
CA ALA A 10 19.62 1.70 -19.62
C ALA A 10 19.60 1.05 -18.22
N ARG A 11 18.55 1.28 -17.41
CA ARG A 11 18.44 0.75 -16.03
C ARG A 11 17.47 -0.42 -15.89
N ASN A 12 16.68 -0.71 -16.91
CA ASN A 12 15.65 -1.73 -16.86
C ASN A 12 15.53 -2.39 -18.25
N PRO A 13 16.19 -3.55 -18.45
CA PRO A 13 16.19 -4.22 -19.75
C PRO A 13 14.80 -4.73 -20.17
N ASP A 14 13.89 -4.92 -19.23
CA ASP A 14 12.51 -5.38 -19.50
C ASP A 14 11.59 -4.26 -20.00
N ARG A 15 12.13 -3.04 -20.19
CA ARG A 15 11.38 -1.89 -20.69
C ARG A 15 12.07 -1.23 -21.87
N VAL A 16 11.26 -0.73 -22.78
CA VAL A 16 11.69 -0.02 -23.98
C VAL A 16 11.15 1.42 -23.99
N ASN A 17 11.95 2.34 -24.49
CA ASN A 17 11.54 3.69 -24.84
C ASN A 17 11.03 3.70 -26.28
N VAL A 18 9.85 4.28 -26.49
CA VAL A 18 9.24 4.45 -27.81
C VAL A 18 9.29 5.92 -28.18
N SER A 19 9.93 6.22 -29.30
CA SER A 19 10.02 7.55 -29.89
C SER A 19 9.10 7.63 -31.12
N ILE A 20 8.35 8.72 -31.19
CA ILE A 20 7.42 9.01 -32.27
C ILE A 20 7.80 10.36 -32.87
N ASP A 21 7.91 10.41 -34.20
CA ASP A 21 8.34 11.58 -34.96
C ASP A 21 9.64 12.21 -34.41
N GLY A 22 10.58 11.35 -33.99
CA GLY A 22 11.91 11.74 -33.51
C GLY A 22 11.97 12.11 -32.02
N SER A 23 10.83 12.21 -31.33
CA SER A 23 10.78 12.58 -29.91
C SER A 23 10.34 11.41 -29.03
N TYR A 24 10.96 11.26 -27.87
CA TYR A 24 10.52 10.29 -26.87
C TYR A 24 9.06 10.59 -26.47
N ARG A 25 8.22 9.56 -26.48
CA ARG A 25 6.79 9.72 -26.17
C ARG A 25 6.36 8.90 -24.96
N LEU A 26 6.67 7.60 -24.96
CA LEU A 26 6.22 6.69 -23.92
C LEU A 26 7.22 5.55 -23.70
N SER A 27 6.92 4.69 -22.74
CA SER A 27 7.73 3.49 -22.53
C SER A 27 6.84 2.32 -22.22
N LEU A 28 7.09 1.18 -22.85
CA LEU A 28 6.35 -0.06 -22.65
C LEU A 28 7.27 -1.11 -22.04
N THR A 29 6.68 -2.12 -21.41
CA THR A 29 7.42 -3.37 -21.14
C THR A 29 7.60 -4.15 -22.44
N VAL A 30 8.58 -5.06 -22.48
CA VAL A 30 8.78 -5.94 -23.65
C VAL A 30 7.52 -6.78 -23.92
N ALA A 31 6.83 -7.24 -22.87
CA ALA A 31 5.56 -7.96 -23.00
C ALA A 31 4.47 -7.09 -23.63
N GLN A 32 4.28 -5.85 -23.14
CA GLN A 32 3.30 -4.91 -23.73
C GLN A 32 3.63 -4.57 -25.18
N LEU A 33 4.92 -4.39 -25.53
CA LEU A 33 5.32 -4.15 -26.90
C LEU A 33 4.91 -5.32 -27.82
N ALA A 34 5.13 -6.55 -27.35
CA ALA A 34 4.75 -7.76 -28.10
C ALA A 34 3.22 -7.92 -28.21
N GLU A 35 2.48 -7.69 -27.12
CA GLU A 35 1.01 -7.76 -27.08
C GLU A 35 0.35 -6.74 -28.01
N LEU A 36 0.89 -5.52 -28.05
CA LEU A 36 0.39 -4.43 -28.91
C LEU A 36 0.90 -4.53 -30.35
N GLY A 37 1.82 -5.45 -30.63
CA GLY A 37 2.35 -5.68 -31.97
C GLY A 37 3.16 -4.52 -32.57
N LEU A 38 3.56 -3.54 -31.76
CA LEU A 38 4.18 -2.30 -32.21
C LEU A 38 5.61 -2.51 -32.72
N ARG A 39 5.91 -2.03 -33.92
CA ARG A 39 7.23 -2.11 -34.57
C ARG A 39 7.78 -0.73 -34.91
N ALA A 40 9.09 -0.69 -35.16
CA ALA A 40 9.70 0.49 -35.76
C ALA A 40 9.11 0.70 -37.17
N ASP A 41 8.98 1.97 -37.56
CA ASP A 41 8.38 2.43 -38.80
C ASP A 41 6.85 2.34 -38.91
N ASP A 42 6.15 1.80 -37.91
CA ASP A 42 4.69 1.79 -37.88
C ASP A 42 4.10 3.21 -37.88
N VAL A 43 2.98 3.36 -38.58
CA VAL A 43 2.19 4.59 -38.60
C VAL A 43 1.07 4.47 -37.59
N VAL A 44 1.12 5.33 -36.57
CA VAL A 44 0.21 5.33 -35.43
C VAL A 44 -0.74 6.52 -35.55
N GLY A 45 -2.04 6.25 -35.41
CA GLY A 45 -3.09 7.27 -35.34
C GLY A 45 -3.20 7.90 -33.94
N ASP A 46 -4.02 8.95 -33.79
CA ASP A 46 -4.19 9.62 -32.49
C ASP A 46 -4.84 8.70 -31.44
N MET A 47 -5.84 7.92 -31.83
CA MET A 47 -6.50 6.95 -30.94
C MET A 47 -5.53 5.87 -30.47
N GLU A 48 -4.78 5.30 -31.40
CA GLU A 48 -3.80 4.25 -31.11
C GLU A 48 -2.68 4.79 -30.22
N LEU A 49 -2.22 6.04 -30.45
CA LEU A 49 -1.26 6.68 -29.56
C LEU A 49 -1.81 6.81 -28.14
N GLN A 50 -3.06 7.22 -27.97
CA GLN A 50 -3.70 7.31 -26.67
C GLN A 50 -3.76 5.95 -25.98
N GLU A 51 -4.07 4.88 -26.71
CA GLU A 51 -4.05 3.50 -26.19
C GLU A 51 -2.64 3.08 -25.73
N LEU A 52 -1.60 3.38 -26.54
CA LEU A 52 -0.20 3.12 -26.17
C LEU A 52 0.22 3.91 -24.91
N GLU A 53 -0.18 5.17 -24.81
CA GLU A 53 0.11 6.04 -23.66
C GLU A 53 -0.61 5.54 -22.39
N ALA A 54 -1.86 5.09 -22.52
CA ALA A 54 -2.63 4.47 -21.45
C ALA A 54 -1.99 3.16 -20.98
N ALA A 55 -1.60 2.28 -21.89
CA ALA A 55 -0.91 1.02 -21.59
C ALA A 55 0.43 1.27 -20.88
N SER A 56 1.22 2.24 -21.35
CA SER A 56 2.46 2.68 -20.71
C SER A 56 2.21 3.17 -19.28
N THR A 57 1.17 3.97 -19.08
CA THR A 57 0.82 4.54 -17.77
C THR A 57 0.36 3.45 -16.80
N TYR A 58 -0.53 2.57 -17.25
CA TYR A 58 -0.98 1.40 -16.49
C TYR A 58 0.20 0.53 -16.06
N GLY A 59 1.07 0.10 -16.99
CA GLY A 59 2.20 -0.79 -16.68
C GLY A 59 3.18 -0.16 -15.67
N LYS A 60 3.47 1.14 -15.80
CA LYS A 60 4.32 1.88 -14.84
C LYS A 60 3.68 1.96 -13.45
N LEU A 61 2.37 2.19 -13.39
CA LEU A 61 1.65 2.29 -12.12
C LEU A 61 1.50 0.93 -11.45
N TYR A 62 1.13 -0.09 -12.22
CA TYR A 62 0.99 -1.48 -11.77
C TYR A 62 2.29 -1.95 -11.12
N GLN A 63 3.41 -1.85 -11.83
CA GLN A 63 4.72 -2.31 -11.34
C GLN A 63 5.11 -1.63 -10.00
N ARG A 64 4.97 -0.31 -9.93
CA ARG A 64 5.28 0.44 -8.70
C ARG A 64 4.36 0.09 -7.53
N THR A 65 3.11 -0.20 -7.82
CA THR A 65 2.12 -0.55 -6.79
C THR A 65 2.33 -1.98 -6.32
N LEU A 66 2.69 -2.89 -7.23
CA LEU A 66 3.11 -4.24 -6.93
C LEU A 66 4.35 -4.24 -6.02
N GLU A 67 5.41 -3.51 -6.38
CA GLU A 67 6.62 -3.38 -5.54
C GLU A 67 6.27 -2.87 -4.13
N TYR A 68 5.37 -1.88 -4.03
CA TYR A 68 4.90 -1.35 -2.75
C TYR A 68 4.10 -2.37 -1.92
N ALA A 69 3.31 -3.23 -2.57
CA ALA A 69 2.56 -4.32 -1.95
C ALA A 69 3.46 -5.50 -1.54
N LEU A 70 4.55 -5.74 -2.25
CA LEU A 70 5.48 -6.84 -1.96
C LEU A 70 6.45 -6.55 -0.80
N MET A 71 6.66 -5.28 -0.42
CA MET A 71 7.50 -4.93 0.74
C MET A 71 6.96 -5.50 2.07
N ARG A 72 5.64 -5.49 2.24
CA ARG A 72 4.88 -6.14 3.32
C ARG A 72 3.42 -6.22 2.91
N PRO A 73 2.62 -7.15 3.46
CA PRO A 73 1.17 -7.12 3.28
C PRO A 73 0.60 -5.72 3.58
N ARG A 74 -0.23 -5.23 2.67
CA ARG A 74 -0.92 -3.93 2.76
C ARG A 74 -2.42 -4.18 2.78
N SER A 75 -3.17 -3.37 3.52
CA SER A 75 -4.63 -3.36 3.39
C SER A 75 -5.04 -2.73 2.06
N ILE A 76 -6.23 -3.07 1.59
CA ILE A 76 -6.83 -2.47 0.39
C ILE A 76 -6.89 -0.95 0.55
N ARG A 77 -7.23 -0.45 1.74
CA ARG A 77 -7.22 1.00 2.03
C ARG A 77 -5.83 1.61 1.88
N GLU A 78 -4.77 0.96 2.37
CA GLU A 78 -3.41 1.49 2.24
C GLU A 78 -2.99 1.61 0.76
N ILE A 79 -3.44 0.69 -0.10
CA ILE A 79 -3.21 0.74 -1.55
C ILE A 79 -4.07 1.83 -2.20
N LYS A 80 -5.36 1.93 -1.85
CA LYS A 80 -6.25 3.03 -2.31
C LYS A 80 -5.65 4.39 -2.00
N ASP A 81 -5.20 4.60 -0.77
CA ASP A 81 -4.57 5.87 -0.34
C ASP A 81 -3.27 6.14 -1.10
N TYR A 82 -2.51 5.09 -1.43
CA TYR A 82 -1.28 5.21 -2.22
C TYR A 82 -1.56 5.62 -3.67
N LEU A 83 -2.56 5.00 -4.29
CA LEU A 83 -3.00 5.25 -5.66
C LEU A 83 -3.66 6.62 -5.81
N TYR A 84 -4.51 7.03 -4.86
CA TYR A 84 -5.08 8.38 -4.81
C TYR A 84 -4.01 9.47 -4.82
N ARG A 85 -2.89 9.27 -4.11
CA ARG A 85 -1.75 10.20 -4.15
C ARG A 85 -1.06 10.27 -5.52
N LYS A 86 -1.36 9.36 -6.46
CA LYS A 86 -0.87 9.37 -7.84
C LYS A 86 -1.82 10.06 -8.81
N THR A 87 -3.10 10.22 -8.46
CA THR A 87 -4.08 10.98 -9.27
C THR A 87 -3.93 12.48 -9.09
N GLN A 88 -3.24 12.91 -8.03
CA GLN A 88 -3.00 14.32 -7.77
C GLN A 88 -1.88 14.89 -8.67
N THR A 89 -2.18 15.99 -9.36
CA THR A 89 -1.19 16.83 -10.03
C THR A 89 -0.23 17.42 -9.01
N LYS A 90 1.08 17.33 -9.30
CA LYS A 90 2.14 17.80 -8.39
C LYS A 90 3.04 18.81 -9.07
N ALA A 91 3.32 19.89 -8.36
CA ALA A 91 4.38 20.81 -8.73
C ALA A 91 5.75 20.15 -8.47
N ILE A 92 6.56 20.03 -9.52
CA ILE A 92 7.93 19.53 -9.47
C ILE A 92 8.87 20.69 -9.71
N ARG A 93 9.75 20.94 -8.74
CA ARG A 93 10.81 21.92 -8.86
C ARG A 93 12.08 21.27 -9.38
N SER A 94 12.59 21.77 -10.50
CA SER A 94 13.91 21.38 -11.02
C SER A 94 15.00 21.75 -10.03
N ARG A 95 15.85 20.78 -9.65
CA ARG A 95 17.00 21.05 -8.76
C ARG A 95 18.06 21.92 -9.42
N THR A 96 18.17 21.86 -10.75
CA THR A 96 19.21 22.55 -11.52
C THR A 96 18.77 23.96 -11.90
N THR A 97 17.55 24.11 -12.44
CA THR A 97 17.07 25.39 -13.00
C THR A 97 16.15 26.14 -12.05
N GLY A 98 15.72 25.53 -10.93
CA GLY A 98 14.80 26.14 -9.98
C GLY A 98 13.35 26.29 -10.47
N THR A 99 13.10 26.05 -11.76
CA THR A 99 11.79 26.15 -12.42
C THR A 99 10.79 25.16 -11.85
N VAL A 100 9.54 25.60 -11.69
CA VAL A 100 8.43 24.74 -11.28
C VAL A 100 7.66 24.29 -12.53
N SER A 101 7.51 22.98 -12.67
CA SER A 101 6.70 22.35 -13.71
C SER A 101 5.56 21.56 -13.06
N LEU A 102 4.41 21.48 -13.72
CA LEU A 102 3.31 20.65 -13.26
C LEU A 102 3.47 19.24 -13.85
N ARG A 103 3.40 18.24 -12.99
CA ARG A 103 3.26 16.85 -13.40
C ARG A 103 1.82 16.44 -13.15
N GLU A 104 1.13 16.14 -14.24
CA GLU A 104 -0.24 15.63 -14.20
C GLU A 104 -0.31 14.30 -13.43
N GLY A 105 -1.43 14.14 -12.74
CA GLY A 105 -1.78 12.89 -12.08
C GLY A 105 -2.17 11.81 -13.07
N VAL A 106 -2.22 10.57 -12.59
CA VAL A 106 -2.76 9.44 -13.34
C VAL A 106 -4.28 9.46 -13.29
N ASP A 107 -4.92 9.06 -14.37
CA ASP A 107 -6.37 8.91 -14.44
C ASP A 107 -6.90 7.94 -13.37
N VAL A 108 -8.07 8.27 -12.80
CA VAL A 108 -8.69 7.50 -11.72
C VAL A 108 -9.02 6.08 -12.17
N GLN A 109 -9.53 5.90 -13.40
CA GLN A 109 -9.89 4.59 -13.94
C GLN A 109 -8.68 3.66 -14.03
N VAL A 110 -7.52 4.21 -14.42
CA VAL A 110 -6.26 3.44 -14.45
C VAL A 110 -5.86 3.01 -13.03
N THR A 111 -6.07 3.86 -12.02
CA THR A 111 -5.78 3.48 -10.64
C THR A 111 -6.71 2.42 -10.09
N GLU A 112 -8.01 2.51 -10.40
CA GLU A 112 -9.02 1.52 -10.01
C GLU A 112 -8.71 0.16 -10.64
N HIS A 113 -8.39 0.15 -11.94
CA HIS A 113 -8.02 -1.06 -12.65
C HIS A 113 -6.75 -1.73 -12.08
N VAL A 114 -5.72 -0.95 -11.71
CA VAL A 114 -4.52 -1.48 -11.04
C VAL A 114 -4.87 -2.12 -9.70
N LEU A 115 -5.75 -1.50 -8.91
CA LEU A 115 -6.15 -2.05 -7.62
C LEU A 115 -6.89 -3.38 -7.78
N GLU A 116 -7.86 -3.42 -8.70
CA GLU A 116 -8.64 -4.62 -8.98
C GLU A 116 -7.76 -5.79 -9.42
N GLU A 117 -6.81 -5.54 -10.33
CA GLU A 117 -5.91 -6.57 -10.82
C GLU A 117 -4.98 -7.10 -9.72
N LEU A 118 -4.51 -6.23 -8.82
CA LEU A 118 -3.69 -6.64 -7.67
C LEU A 118 -4.48 -7.45 -6.63
N ILE A 119 -5.76 -7.13 -6.43
CA ILE A 119 -6.67 -7.92 -5.57
C ILE A 119 -6.95 -9.27 -6.22
N LYS A 120 -7.29 -9.29 -7.51
CA LYS A 120 -7.60 -10.50 -8.29
C LYS A 120 -6.44 -11.49 -8.30
N LYS A 121 -5.20 -11.01 -8.46
CA LYS A 121 -3.99 -11.86 -8.38
C LYS A 121 -3.59 -12.21 -6.95
N GLY A 122 -4.30 -11.71 -5.93
CA GLY A 122 -4.06 -12.03 -4.53
C GLY A 122 -2.81 -11.37 -3.92
N TYR A 123 -2.23 -10.36 -4.59
CA TYR A 123 -1.12 -9.57 -4.05
C TYR A 123 -1.59 -8.63 -2.93
N VAL A 124 -2.86 -8.20 -2.98
CA VAL A 124 -3.50 -7.36 -1.96
C VAL A 124 -4.69 -8.11 -1.39
N SER A 125 -4.72 -8.28 -0.07
CA SER A 125 -5.80 -8.98 0.63
C SER A 125 -5.88 -8.47 2.07
N ASP A 126 -7.08 -8.04 2.47
CA ASP A 126 -7.33 -7.58 3.84
C ASP A 126 -7.20 -8.71 4.86
N VAL A 127 -7.51 -9.96 4.49
CA VAL A 127 -7.30 -11.15 5.34
C VAL A 127 -5.80 -11.36 5.59
N LYS A 128 -4.99 -11.42 4.52
CA LYS A 128 -3.52 -11.56 4.66
C LYS A 128 -2.92 -10.40 5.45
N PHE A 129 -3.45 -9.19 5.27
CA PHE A 129 -3.04 -8.03 6.02
C PHE A 129 -3.42 -8.12 7.51
N ALA A 130 -4.65 -8.53 7.84
CA ALA A 130 -5.12 -8.66 9.21
C ALA A 130 -4.31 -9.72 9.97
N ASP A 131 -4.11 -10.88 9.36
CA ASP A 131 -3.24 -11.94 9.88
C ASP A 131 -1.82 -11.43 10.16
N PHE A 132 -1.21 -10.80 9.16
CA PHE A 132 0.12 -10.21 9.28
C PHE A 132 0.16 -9.17 10.39
N TRP A 133 -0.89 -8.34 10.50
CA TRP A 133 -1.00 -7.29 11.49
C TRP A 133 -1.06 -7.91 12.89
N VAL A 134 -1.99 -8.83 13.16
CA VAL A 134 -2.12 -9.47 14.48
C VAL A 134 -0.84 -10.20 14.89
N ARG A 135 -0.21 -10.96 13.97
CA ARG A 135 1.03 -11.70 14.25
C ARG A 135 2.22 -10.78 14.51
N ASN A 136 2.43 -9.76 13.68
CA ASN A 136 3.58 -8.86 13.84
C ASN A 136 3.36 -7.78 14.88
N ARG A 137 2.11 -7.49 15.27
CA ARG A 137 1.82 -6.51 16.29
C ARG A 137 2.20 -7.08 17.66
N PHE A 138 3.43 -6.73 18.03
CA PHE A 138 3.94 -6.68 19.38
C PHE A 138 3.85 -7.99 20.18
N VAL A 139 4.44 -9.05 19.63
CA VAL A 139 4.90 -10.24 20.39
C VAL A 139 5.61 -9.83 21.70
N ARG A 140 6.24 -8.64 21.76
CA ARG A 140 7.02 -8.13 22.91
C ARG A 140 6.45 -6.90 23.65
N LYS A 141 5.31 -6.29 23.24
CA LYS A 141 4.83 -5.06 23.92
C LYS A 141 3.48 -5.19 24.62
N GLY A 142 2.68 -6.22 24.35
CA GLY A 142 1.34 -6.31 24.93
C GLY A 142 0.36 -5.38 24.22
N VAL A 143 -0.68 -5.91 23.56
CA VAL A 143 -1.75 -5.09 22.95
C VAL A 143 -3.08 -5.79 23.17
N SER A 144 -4.08 -5.04 23.64
CA SER A 144 -5.44 -5.56 23.78
C SER A 144 -6.08 -5.89 22.44
N VAL A 145 -6.98 -6.87 22.45
CA VAL A 145 -7.85 -7.22 21.32
C VAL A 145 -8.63 -6.00 20.84
N ARG A 146 -9.17 -5.20 21.76
CA ARG A 146 -9.94 -3.98 21.42
C ARG A 146 -9.10 -2.97 20.64
N LYS A 147 -7.84 -2.79 21.02
CA LYS A 147 -6.94 -1.88 20.32
C LYS A 147 -6.53 -2.43 18.96
N LEU A 148 -6.26 -3.72 18.84
CA LEU A 148 -6.01 -4.37 17.54
C LEU A 148 -7.20 -4.17 16.58
N ARG A 149 -8.43 -4.40 17.06
CA ARG A 149 -9.66 -4.15 16.29
C ARG A 149 -9.73 -2.71 15.80
N SER A 150 -9.49 -1.74 16.70
CA SER A 150 -9.51 -0.31 16.33
C SER A 150 -8.45 0.04 15.28
N GLU A 151 -7.24 -0.50 15.40
CA GLU A 151 -6.17 -0.29 14.41
C GLU A 151 -6.55 -0.88 13.05
N LEU A 152 -7.10 -2.10 13.01
CA LEU A 152 -7.52 -2.77 11.77
C LEU A 152 -8.69 -2.05 11.08
N LEU A 153 -9.67 -1.56 11.86
CA LEU A 153 -10.78 -0.74 11.34
C LEU A 153 -10.27 0.57 10.74
N ALA A 154 -9.32 1.25 11.41
CA ALA A 154 -8.68 2.44 10.86
C ALA A 154 -7.92 2.15 9.54
N LYS A 155 -7.44 0.91 9.37
CA LYS A 155 -6.82 0.40 8.15
C LYS A 155 -7.82 -0.09 7.11
N GLY A 156 -9.13 0.04 7.36
CA GLY A 156 -10.20 -0.26 6.41
C GLY A 156 -10.55 -1.73 6.28
N VAL A 157 -10.07 -2.59 7.19
CA VAL A 157 -10.43 -4.01 7.22
C VAL A 157 -11.87 -4.14 7.74
N SER A 158 -12.68 -5.02 7.13
CA SER A 158 -14.06 -5.25 7.56
C SER A 158 -14.13 -5.89 8.94
N SER A 159 -15.23 -5.65 9.66
CA SER A 159 -15.45 -6.28 10.97
C SER A 159 -15.43 -7.80 10.90
N SER A 160 -16.03 -8.39 9.86
CA SER A 160 -16.05 -9.85 9.66
C SER A 160 -14.65 -10.46 9.60
N VAL A 161 -13.76 -9.88 8.77
CA VAL A 161 -12.37 -10.35 8.65
C VAL A 161 -11.62 -10.17 9.96
N ILE A 162 -11.86 -9.07 10.67
CA ILE A 162 -11.23 -8.84 11.98
C ILE A 162 -11.68 -9.89 13.00
N ASP A 163 -12.98 -10.16 13.06
CA ASP A 163 -13.57 -11.12 14.00
C ASP A 163 -13.04 -12.54 13.74
N GLU A 164 -12.99 -12.96 12.48
CA GLU A 164 -12.40 -14.25 12.07
C GLU A 164 -10.91 -14.33 12.43
N THR A 165 -10.13 -13.28 12.12
CA THR A 165 -8.69 -13.25 12.40
C THR A 165 -8.40 -13.33 13.90
N LEU A 166 -9.17 -12.59 14.71
CA LEU A 166 -9.01 -12.57 16.16
C LEU A 166 -9.46 -13.88 16.80
N ALA A 167 -10.56 -14.48 16.33
CA ALA A 167 -11.04 -15.77 16.81
C ALA A 167 -10.06 -16.92 16.52
N ALA A 168 -9.32 -16.85 15.41
CA ALA A 168 -8.28 -17.82 15.07
C ALA A 168 -7.00 -17.69 15.92
N THR A 169 -6.92 -16.67 16.79
CA THR A 169 -5.73 -16.38 17.58
C THR A 169 -5.89 -16.86 19.02
N GLU A 170 -4.95 -17.66 19.53
CA GLU A 170 -4.92 -18.13 20.94
C GLU A 170 -4.50 -17.05 21.96
N ARG A 171 -4.58 -15.76 21.60
CA ARG A 171 -4.10 -14.67 22.47
C ARG A 171 -5.13 -14.37 23.56
N SER A 172 -4.72 -14.48 24.82
CA SER A 172 -5.45 -13.93 25.95
C SER A 172 -5.08 -12.47 26.19
N ASP A 173 -6.07 -11.61 26.42
CA ASP A 173 -5.84 -10.22 26.82
C ASP A 173 -5.12 -10.12 28.18
N GLU A 174 -5.25 -11.14 29.04
CA GLU A 174 -4.55 -11.25 30.33
C GLU A 174 -3.03 -11.36 30.15
N ASP A 175 -2.57 -12.25 29.27
CA ASP A 175 -1.14 -12.42 28.95
C ASP A 175 -0.55 -11.14 28.35
N GLU A 176 -1.31 -10.49 27.48
CA GLU A 176 -0.90 -9.25 26.85
C GLU A 176 -0.86 -8.09 27.85
N LEU A 177 -1.81 -8.05 28.79
CA LEU A 177 -1.87 -7.09 29.88
C LEU A 177 -0.66 -7.24 30.81
N ALA A 178 -0.32 -8.47 31.23
CA ALA A 178 0.85 -8.76 32.06
C ALA A 178 2.15 -8.25 31.42
N LYS A 179 2.32 -8.44 30.10
CA LYS A 179 3.46 -7.90 29.33
C LYS A 179 3.53 -6.37 29.39
N VAL A 180 2.39 -5.67 29.30
CA VAL A 180 2.34 -4.21 29.42
C VAL A 180 2.71 -3.78 30.83
N ILE A 181 2.17 -4.46 31.84
CA ILE A 181 2.41 -4.18 33.27
C ILE A 181 3.89 -4.31 33.58
N ALA A 182 4.50 -5.47 33.29
CA ALA A 182 5.92 -5.73 33.52
C ALA A 182 6.83 -4.66 32.88
N LYS A 183 6.43 -4.13 31.71
CA LYS A 183 7.22 -3.13 30.98
C LYS A 183 7.03 -1.69 31.47
N LYS A 184 5.87 -1.37 32.04
CA LYS A 184 5.43 0.03 32.20
C LYS A 184 5.11 0.42 33.63
N ARG A 185 4.89 -0.54 34.54
CA ARG A 185 4.61 -0.31 35.97
C ARG A 185 5.60 0.67 36.59
N ALA A 186 6.90 0.47 36.40
CA ALA A 186 7.95 1.33 36.96
C ALA A 186 7.88 2.82 36.54
N ARG A 187 7.10 3.18 35.51
CA ARG A 187 6.91 4.57 35.07
C ARG A 187 5.71 5.27 35.72
N TYR A 188 4.95 4.57 36.54
CA TYR A 188 3.76 5.10 37.19
C TYR A 188 3.84 4.79 38.69
N SER A 189 3.92 5.83 39.53
CA SER A 189 3.85 5.71 40.98
C SER A 189 2.40 5.68 41.50
N ASP A 190 1.46 6.14 40.69
CA ASP A 190 0.03 6.27 41.02
C ASP A 190 -0.77 5.24 40.23
N ASP A 191 -1.42 4.33 40.96
CA ASP A 191 -2.23 3.24 40.42
C ASP A 191 -3.40 3.76 39.58
N ILE A 192 -4.02 4.87 39.97
CA ILE A 192 -5.16 5.44 39.24
C ILE A 192 -4.70 5.87 37.84
N LYS A 193 -3.56 6.56 37.76
CA LYS A 193 -2.98 6.99 36.47
C LYS A 193 -2.55 5.81 35.63
N PHE A 194 -2.08 4.73 36.26
CA PHE A 194 -1.68 3.53 35.55
C PHE A 194 -2.88 2.75 35.00
N MET A 195 -3.94 2.57 35.78
CA MET A 195 -5.20 2.00 35.32
C MET A 195 -5.80 2.79 34.15
N GLN A 196 -5.80 4.13 34.23
CA GLN A 196 -6.23 4.99 33.11
C GLN A 196 -5.36 4.83 31.85
N TYR A 197 -4.05 4.58 32.00
CA TYR A 197 -3.17 4.27 30.88
C TYR A 197 -3.55 2.93 30.24
N LEU A 198 -3.76 1.88 31.03
CA LEU A 198 -4.14 0.55 30.55
C LEU A 198 -5.52 0.57 29.87
N ALA A 199 -6.49 1.28 30.44
CA ALA A 199 -7.81 1.49 29.81
C ALA A 199 -7.71 2.17 28.44
N ARG A 200 -6.84 3.19 28.30
CA ARG A 200 -6.53 3.80 26.98
C ARG A 200 -5.79 2.86 26.03
N GLN A 201 -5.13 1.82 26.54
CA GLN A 201 -4.59 0.75 25.71
C GLN A 201 -5.65 -0.29 25.30
N GLY A 202 -6.88 -0.17 25.79
CA GLY A 202 -8.05 -0.96 25.37
C GLY A 202 -8.33 -2.20 26.21
N PHE A 203 -7.60 -2.42 27.31
CA PHE A 203 -7.89 -3.51 28.25
C PHE A 203 -9.16 -3.23 29.05
N SER A 204 -9.88 -4.28 29.44
CA SER A 204 -11.10 -4.14 30.23
C SER A 204 -10.77 -3.70 31.66
N TYR A 205 -11.72 -3.03 32.31
CA TYR A 205 -11.52 -2.59 33.71
C TYR A 205 -11.34 -3.78 34.65
N ASP A 206 -12.08 -4.87 34.42
CA ASP A 206 -12.05 -6.06 35.26
C ASP A 206 -10.70 -6.78 35.14
N ASP A 207 -10.14 -6.91 33.94
CA ASP A 207 -8.80 -7.50 33.73
C ASP A 207 -7.72 -6.62 34.38
N ILE A 208 -7.82 -5.30 34.22
CA ILE A 208 -6.87 -4.34 34.82
C ILE A 208 -6.88 -4.45 36.34
N LYS A 209 -8.07 -4.51 36.95
CA LYS A 209 -8.20 -4.57 38.40
C LYS A 209 -7.67 -5.90 38.94
N SER A 210 -8.00 -7.01 38.29
CA SER A 210 -7.52 -8.33 38.67
C SER A 210 -5.99 -8.42 38.59
N ALA A 211 -5.40 -7.97 37.48
CA ALA A 211 -3.95 -8.02 37.26
C ALA A 211 -3.11 -7.03 38.10
N LEU A 212 -3.74 -6.09 38.82
CA LEU A 212 -3.07 -5.17 39.74
C LEU A 212 -3.31 -5.52 41.22
N GLN A 213 -4.24 -6.44 41.50
CA GLN A 213 -4.52 -6.96 42.83
C GLN A 213 -3.76 -8.24 43.16
N GLU A 214 -3.30 -8.97 42.13
CA GLU A 214 -2.22 -9.98 42.22
C GLU A 214 -0.84 -9.34 42.44
#